data_AF-A0A7V8YHQ7-F1
#
_entry.id   AF-A0A7V8YHQ7-F1
#
_cell.length_a   1.000
_cell.length_b   1.000
_cell.length_c   1.000
_cell.angle_alpha   90.00
_cell.angle_beta   90.00
_cell.angle_gamma   90.00
#
_symmetry.space_group_name_H-M   'P 1'
#
loop_
_entity.id
_entity.type
_entity.pdbx_description
1 polymer ?
#
loop_
_entity_poly.entity_id
_entity_poly.type
_entity_poly.pdbx_seq_one_letter_code
_entity_poly.pdbx_strand_id
1 'polypeptide(L)'
;MRPTMLDEVVGQAHLLAPGAPLRRLVEGAAPASVLLYGPPGTGKTTIARLMAGVGERHFVALSALSSGVKDLRAVIDDARRRLDRTGQH
;
A
#
# COMPACT_ATOMS: atom_id res chain seq x y z
N MET A 1 -5.56 18.22 8.17
CA MET A 1 -4.38 18.01 7.30
C MET A 1 -4.29 16.52 6.97
N ARG A 2 -3.89 16.13 5.74
CA ARG A 2 -3.69 14.70 5.40
C ARG A 2 -2.24 14.34 5.71
N PRO A 3 -1.97 13.29 6.51
CA PRO A 3 -0.61 12.90 6.84
C PRO A 3 0.19 12.51 5.59
N THR A 4 1.47 12.83 5.63
CA THR A 4 2.50 12.64 4.61
C THR A 4 3.51 11.56 5.03
N MET A 5 3.60 11.28 6.33
CA MET A 5 4.38 10.19 6.89
C MET A 5 3.47 9.25 7.69
N LEU A 6 3.89 7.99 7.82
CA LEU A 6 3.15 7.00 8.59
C LEU A 6 3.04 7.38 10.07
N ASP A 7 4.08 8.02 10.62
CA ASP A 7 4.14 8.48 12.02
C ASP A 7 3.14 9.61 12.34
N GLU A 8 2.61 10.28 11.32
CA GLU A 8 1.61 11.35 11.46
C GLU A 8 0.17 10.82 11.52
N VAL A 9 -0.04 9.50 11.38
CA VAL A 9 -1.36 8.88 11.41
C VAL A 9 -1.85 8.74 12.86
N VAL A 10 -2.88 9.52 13.20
CA VAL A 10 -3.53 9.49 14.52
C VAL A 10 -4.59 8.38 14.60
N GLY A 11 -4.70 7.73 15.77
CA GLY A 11 -5.76 6.75 16.06
C GLY A 11 -5.50 5.33 15.57
N GLN A 12 -4.35 5.08 14.93
CA GLN A 12 -3.97 3.77 14.39
C GLN A 12 -2.64 3.25 14.98
N ALA A 13 -2.26 3.70 16.18
CA ALA A 13 -0.99 3.37 16.81
C ALA A 13 -0.72 1.85 16.89
N HIS A 14 -1.75 1.03 17.10
CA HIS A 14 -1.63 -0.44 17.14
C HIS A 14 -1.18 -1.07 15.81
N LEU A 15 -1.46 -0.42 14.66
CA LEU A 15 -0.98 -0.86 13.35
C LEU A 15 0.44 -0.37 13.06
N LEU A 16 0.88 0.68 13.74
CA LEU A 16 2.08 1.47 13.40
C LEU A 16 3.19 1.36 14.45
N ALA A 17 2.89 0.75 15.60
CA ALA A 17 3.83 0.50 16.66
C ALA A 17 5.04 -0.32 16.16
N PRO A 18 6.21 -0.19 16.80
CA PRO A 18 7.37 -1.01 16.49
C PRO A 18 7.02 -2.50 16.45
N GLY A 19 7.40 -3.19 15.38
CA GLY A 19 7.11 -4.62 15.19
C GLY A 19 5.68 -4.96 14.76
N ALA A 20 4.78 -3.99 14.60
CA ALA A 20 3.47 -4.23 14.00
C ALA A 20 3.61 -4.67 12.53
N PRO A 21 2.68 -5.49 11.99
CA PRO A 21 2.79 -6.01 10.62
C PRO A 21 2.93 -4.91 9.57
N LEU A 22 2.18 -3.82 9.73
CA LEU A 22 2.17 -2.71 8.77
C LEU A 22 3.48 -1.90 8.84
N ARG A 23 4.02 -1.71 10.05
CA ARG A 23 5.34 -1.08 10.25
C ARG A 23 6.47 -1.90 9.60
N ARG A 24 6.47 -3.23 9.81
CA ARG A 24 7.46 -4.13 9.20
C ARG A 24 7.44 -4.09 7.67
N LEU A 25 6.26 -4.03 7.06
CA LEU A 25 6.12 -3.96 5.60
C LEU A 25 6.71 -2.67 5.02
N VAL A 26 6.60 -1.58 5.77
CA VAL A 26 7.13 -0.25 5.43
C VAL A 26 8.65 -0.19 5.65
N GLU A 27 9.16 -0.91 6.66
CA GLU A 27 10.59 -1.01 6.98
C GLU A 27 11.37 -2.01 6.11
N GLY A 28 10.75 -2.57 5.06
CA GLY A 28 11.45 -3.43 4.09
C GLY A 28 11.28 -4.93 4.31
N ALA A 29 10.30 -5.37 5.12
CA ALA A 29 9.93 -6.79 5.16
C ALA A 29 9.48 -7.29 3.77
N ALA A 30 9.52 -8.62 3.61
CA ALA A 30 9.14 -9.31 2.38
C ALA A 30 7.75 -8.85 1.87
N PRO A 31 7.53 -8.86 0.54
CA PRO A 31 6.26 -8.47 -0.04
C PRO A 31 5.09 -9.24 0.59
N ALA A 32 4.04 -8.53 1.00
CA ALA A 32 2.82 -9.15 1.50
C ALA A 32 1.58 -8.46 0.93
N SER A 33 0.52 -9.25 0.73
CA SER A 33 -0.79 -8.73 0.38
C SER A 33 -1.45 -8.12 1.63
N VAL A 34 -1.90 -6.87 1.52
CA VAL A 34 -2.55 -6.13 2.62
C VAL A 34 -3.98 -5.80 2.26
N LEU A 35 -4.92 -6.13 3.15
CA LEU A 35 -6.31 -5.69 3.08
C LEU A 35 -6.58 -4.71 4.24
N LEU A 36 -6.90 -3.46 3.91
CA LEU A 36 -7.32 -2.47 4.90
C LEU A 36 -8.86 -2.46 5.00
N TYR A 37 -9.41 -2.93 6.12
CA TYR A 37 -10.84 -2.99 6.37
C TYR A 37 -11.24 -2.14 7.58
N GLY A 38 -12.40 -1.48 7.52
CA GLY A 38 -12.94 -0.70 8.64
C GLY A 38 -13.93 0.39 8.21
N PRO A 39 -14.60 1.05 9.18
CA PRO A 39 -15.62 2.08 8.95
C PRO A 39 -15.17 3.23 8.02
N PRO A 40 -16.10 3.95 7.36
CA PRO A 40 -15.74 5.13 6.57
C PRO A 40 -15.02 6.18 7.44
N GLY A 41 -14.04 6.89 6.87
CA GLY A 41 -13.28 7.92 7.58
C GLY A 41 -12.10 7.44 8.44
N THR A 42 -11.87 6.13 8.62
CA THR A 42 -10.76 5.60 9.44
C THR A 42 -9.35 5.72 8.86
N GLY A 43 -9.20 6.39 7.71
CA GLY A 43 -7.88 6.65 7.12
C GLY A 43 -7.30 5.54 6.23
N LYS A 44 -8.05 4.48 5.88
CA LYS A 44 -7.60 3.36 5.01
C LYS A 44 -6.88 3.83 3.74
N THR A 45 -7.49 4.71 2.95
CA THR A 45 -6.90 5.24 1.71
C THR A 45 -5.64 6.05 1.98
N THR A 46 -5.59 6.76 3.11
CA THR A 46 -4.42 7.52 3.51
C THR A 46 -3.28 6.58 3.90
N ILE A 47 -3.54 5.52 4.68
CA ILE A 47 -2.54 4.51 5.04
C ILE A 47 -2.01 3.81 3.79
N ALA A 48 -2.87 3.36 2.87
CA ALA A 48 -2.44 2.75 1.62
C ALA A 48 -1.51 3.66 0.80
N ARG A 49 -1.83 4.96 0.73
CA ARG A 49 -1.01 5.95 0.03
C ARG A 49 0.32 6.23 0.75
N LEU A 50 0.34 6.19 2.07
CA LEU A 50 1.57 6.35 2.84
C LEU A 50 2.49 5.13 2.66
N MET A 51 1.95 3.92 2.75
CA MET A 51 2.72 2.69 2.50
C MET A 51 3.32 2.65 1.09
N ALA A 52 2.60 3.17 0.10
CA ALA A 52 3.07 3.33 -1.26
C ALA A 52 4.25 4.28 -1.43
N GLY A 53 4.31 5.32 -0.59
CA GLY A 53 5.35 6.35 -0.65
C GLY A 53 6.60 5.99 0.14
N VAL A 54 6.58 4.91 0.94
CA VAL A 54 7.75 4.48 1.70
C VAL A 54 8.48 3.36 0.95
N GLY A 55 9.67 3.69 0.44
CA GLY A 55 10.55 2.79 -0.33
C GLY A 55 10.45 2.97 -1.84
N GLU A 56 11.26 2.23 -2.59
CA GLU A 56 11.28 2.25 -4.07
C GLU A 56 10.18 1.37 -4.71
N ARG A 57 9.06 1.19 -4.01
CA ARG A 57 8.00 0.26 -4.44
C ARG A 57 7.03 0.96 -5.39
N HIS A 58 6.64 0.30 -6.47
CA HIS A 58 5.63 0.86 -7.36
C HIS A 58 4.21 0.65 -6.83
N PHE A 59 3.48 1.74 -6.65
CA PHE A 59 2.10 1.69 -6.18
C PHE A 59 1.08 1.92 -7.29
N VAL A 60 0.07 1.05 -7.31
CA VAL A 60 -1.10 1.20 -8.17
C VAL A 60 -2.36 1.16 -7.32
N ALA A 61 -3.13 2.25 -7.34
CA ALA A 61 -4.42 2.31 -6.69
C ALA A 61 -5.52 1.83 -7.64
N LEU A 62 -6.26 0.80 -7.22
CA LEU A 62 -7.49 0.34 -7.89
C LEU A 62 -8.68 0.53 -6.95
N SER A 63 -9.83 0.89 -7.51
CA SER A 63 -11.06 1.09 -6.76
C SER A 63 -12.13 0.15 -7.28
N ALA A 64 -12.74 -0.65 -6.42
CA ALA A 64 -13.81 -1.57 -6.81
C ALA A 64 -15.06 -0.87 -7.40
N LEU A 65 -15.21 0.45 -7.18
CA LEU A 65 -16.30 1.25 -7.75
C LEU A 65 -16.04 1.64 -9.20
N SER A 66 -14.78 1.70 -9.62
CA SER A 66 -14.37 2.27 -10.91
C SER A 66 -13.42 1.37 -11.71
N SER A 67 -12.99 0.25 -11.15
CA SER A 67 -12.02 -0.66 -11.75
C SER A 67 -12.63 -2.04 -11.91
N GLY A 68 -12.54 -2.58 -13.12
CA GLY A 68 -12.99 -3.92 -13.46
C GLY A 68 -11.85 -4.94 -13.50
N VAL A 69 -12.21 -6.19 -13.83
CA VAL A 69 -11.23 -7.29 -13.99
C VAL A 69 -10.18 -6.97 -15.06
N LYS A 70 -10.55 -6.23 -16.10
CA LYS A 70 -9.64 -5.82 -17.18
C LYS A 70 -8.52 -4.91 -16.65
N ASP A 71 -8.86 -3.94 -15.82
CA ASP A 71 -7.88 -3.00 -15.24
C ASP A 71 -6.93 -3.74 -14.31
N LEU A 72 -7.47 -4.65 -13.47
CA LEU A 72 -6.66 -5.48 -12.58
C LEU A 72 -5.65 -6.34 -13.36
N ARG A 73 -6.08 -6.99 -14.45
CA ARG A 73 -5.18 -7.78 -15.31
C ARG A 73 -4.08 -6.92 -15.94
N ALA A 74 -4.43 -5.73 -16.43
CA ALA A 74 -3.46 -4.81 -17.03
C ALA A 74 -2.38 -4.40 -16.02
N VAL A 75 -2.75 -4.16 -14.76
CA VAL A 75 -1.81 -3.82 -13.68
C VAL A 75 -0.89 -4.99 -13.34
N ILE A 76 -1.42 -6.21 -13.27
CA ILE A 76 -0.62 -7.42 -13.01
C ILE A 76 0.39 -7.66 -14.14
N ASP A 77 -0.04 -7.52 -15.39
CA ASP A 77 0.83 -7.69 -16.55
C ASP A 77 1.92 -6.60 -16.59
N ASP A 78 1.60 -5.38 -16.16
CA ASP A 78 2.58 -4.31 -16.05
C ASP A 78 3.62 -4.56 -14.95
N ALA A 79 3.17 -5.05 -13.80
CA ALA A 79 4.06 -5.46 -12.72
C ALA A 79 5.02 -6.58 -13.17
N ARG A 80 4.52 -7.59 -13.90
CA ARG A 80 5.36 -8.66 -14.48
C ARG A 80 6.39 -8.11 -15.46
N ARG A 81 5.99 -7.25 -16.39
CA ARG A 81 6.92 -6.63 -17.36
C ARG A 81 8.01 -5.82 -16.68
N ARG A 82 7.72 -5.17 -15.56
CA ARG A 82 8.73 -4.42 -14.78
C ARG A 82 9.71 -5.38 -14.13
N LEU A 83 9.21 -6.43 -13.46
CA LEU A 83 10.06 -7.44 -12.85
C LEU A 83 11.04 -8.05 -13.86
N ASP A 84 10.54 -8.42 -15.05
CA ASP A 84 11.34 -9.03 -16.12
C ASP A 84 12.39 -8.07 -16.73
N ARG A 85 12.10 -6.76 -16.75
CA ARG A 85 12.96 -5.75 -17.40
C ARG A 85 13.99 -5.13 -16.47
N THR A 86 13.69 -4.97 -15.18
CA THR A 86 14.56 -4.20 -14.27
C THR A 86 15.08 -4.99 -13.07
N GLY A 87 14.59 -6.20 -12.80
CA GLY A 87 14.97 -6.93 -11.58
C GLY A 87 14.68 -6.16 -10.28
N GLN A 88 13.81 -5.15 -10.33
CA GLN A 88 13.48 -4.29 -9.20
C GLN A 88 12.20 -4.76 -8.50
N HIS A 89 12.28 -4.82 -7.17
CA HIS A 89 11.20 -5.16 -6.23
C HIS A 89 10.45 -3.92 -5.76
#